data_AF-A0A2N2IYH0-F1
#
_entry.id   AF-A0A2N2IYH0-F1
#
_cell.length_a   1.000
_cell.length_b   1.000
_cell.length_c   1.000
_cell.angle_alpha   90.00
_cell.angle_beta   90.00
_cell.angle_gamma   90.00
#
_symmetry.space_group_name_H-M   'P 1'
#
loop_
_entity.id
_entity.type
_entity.pdbx_description
1 polymer ?
#
loop_
_entity_poly.entity_id
_entity_poly.type
_entity_poly.pdbx_seq_one_letter_code
_entity_poly.pdbx_strand_id
1 'polypeptide(L)'
;MNSPIKPATDSVKTALLADPALRKALARFVRGKVPEHEIDDIVQASLVDALAAARVPEEASELRRWVHGIARHKIADYFRLRAREHAPDGEGVDVPADSAAHSARDLLRWAEGQLPEGEQGEQAQRTLDVMLREGDGEKLEWIAEEQEVEAPALRQRVARLRRLFRERWAQQLAAVAAVLLLVLASILLWRRGVDPETPIVREVPSAEPSPLDRARELRRVAFEDCKAKRWELCLEVLDQARALDPVGDRAVEVQGAREEAARALKLETPPAPTLSAPPDRSAIPYPETDSGVPRPPRPVRTDTAPPPKAPSMPGPDSLGSK
;
A
#
# COMPACT_ATOMS: atom_id res chain seq x y z
N MET A 1 -3.28 -66.03 27.99
CA MET A 1 -2.20 -65.22 28.59
C MET A 1 -2.80 -63.85 28.92
N ASN A 2 -3.18 -63.64 30.18
CA ASN A 2 -3.75 -62.36 30.62
C ASN A 2 -2.61 -61.36 30.77
N SER A 3 -2.59 -60.32 29.93
CA SER A 3 -1.71 -59.18 30.17
C SER A 3 -2.06 -58.53 31.51
N PRO A 4 -1.07 -58.28 32.38
CA PRO A 4 -1.31 -57.63 33.66
C PRO A 4 -1.84 -56.22 33.42
N ILE A 5 -3.00 -55.93 34.01
CA ILE A 5 -3.64 -54.62 34.01
C ILE A 5 -2.64 -53.65 34.65
N LYS A 6 -2.33 -52.53 33.97
CA LYS A 6 -1.50 -51.42 34.46
C LYS A 6 -2.39 -50.21 34.83
N PRO A 7 -3.24 -50.28 35.87
CA PRO A 7 -4.32 -49.29 36.05
C PRO A 7 -3.86 -47.99 36.75
N ALA A 8 -2.71 -47.97 37.42
CA ALA A 8 -2.35 -46.85 38.31
C ALA A 8 -1.75 -45.64 37.58
N THR A 9 -0.98 -45.87 36.50
CA THR A 9 -0.27 -44.78 35.79
C THR A 9 -1.18 -43.92 34.92
N ASP A 10 -2.23 -44.52 34.36
CA ASP A 10 -3.14 -43.80 33.47
C ASP A 10 -3.98 -42.76 34.23
N SER A 11 -4.36 -43.06 35.47
CA SER A 11 -5.12 -42.12 36.33
C SER A 11 -4.32 -40.87 36.67
N VAL A 12 -3.04 -41.02 37.03
CA VAL A 12 -2.15 -39.88 37.33
C VAL A 12 -1.93 -39.02 36.10
N LYS A 13 -1.69 -39.65 34.93
CA LYS A 13 -1.55 -38.96 33.64
C LYS A 13 -2.79 -38.13 33.30
N THR A 14 -3.98 -38.73 33.41
CA THR A 14 -5.24 -38.02 33.12
C THR A 14 -5.45 -36.85 34.09
N ALA A 15 -5.15 -37.03 35.38
CA ALA A 15 -5.27 -35.97 36.37
C ALA A 15 -4.33 -34.78 36.09
N LEU A 16 -3.08 -35.05 35.70
CA LEU A 16 -2.11 -34.00 35.36
C LEU A 16 -2.48 -33.26 34.07
N LEU A 17 -2.97 -33.96 33.04
CA LEU A 17 -3.41 -33.34 31.78
C LEU A 17 -4.73 -32.58 31.93
N ALA A 18 -5.59 -32.96 32.88
CA ALA A 18 -6.83 -32.27 33.20
C ALA A 18 -6.64 -31.00 34.05
N ASP A 19 -5.41 -30.66 34.45
CA ASP A 19 -5.13 -29.46 35.23
C ASP A 19 -5.51 -28.18 34.45
N PRO A 20 -6.48 -27.37 34.94
CA PRO A 20 -6.87 -26.13 34.29
C PRO A 20 -5.73 -25.10 34.22
N ALA A 21 -4.75 -25.15 35.13
CA ALA A 21 -3.59 -24.28 35.09
C ALA A 21 -2.67 -24.60 33.89
N LEU A 22 -2.49 -25.88 33.56
CA LEU A 22 -1.76 -26.31 32.36
C LEU A 22 -2.50 -25.84 31.10
N ARG A 23 -3.81 -26.06 30.99
CA ARG A 23 -4.60 -25.60 29.82
C ARG A 23 -4.50 -24.08 29.63
N LYS A 24 -4.63 -23.30 30.72
CA LYS A 24 -4.52 -21.83 30.67
C LYS A 24 -3.13 -21.36 30.27
N ALA A 25 -2.09 -22.03 30.74
CA ALA A 25 -0.71 -21.74 30.34
C ALA A 25 -0.48 -22.04 28.85
N LEU A 26 -0.99 -23.18 28.37
CA LEU A 26 -0.89 -23.59 26.97
C LEU A 26 -1.63 -22.63 26.04
N ALA A 27 -2.87 -22.27 26.38
CA ALA A 27 -3.66 -21.31 25.59
C ALA A 27 -2.98 -19.93 25.51
N ARG A 28 -2.37 -19.45 26.61
CA ARG A 28 -1.58 -18.20 26.59
C ARG A 28 -0.37 -18.30 25.67
N PHE A 29 0.32 -19.45 25.68
CA PHE A 29 1.46 -19.70 24.81
C PHE A 29 1.06 -19.73 23.34
N VAL A 30 -0.05 -20.38 23.01
CA VAL A 30 -0.59 -20.51 21.64
C VAL A 30 -1.12 -19.18 21.11
N ARG A 31 -1.83 -18.40 21.94
CA ARG A 31 -2.41 -17.08 21.56
C ARG A 31 -1.40 -16.11 20.96
N GLY A 32 -0.14 -16.16 21.38
CA GLY A 32 0.91 -15.30 20.84
C GLY A 32 1.45 -15.72 19.47
N LYS A 33 0.96 -16.83 18.90
CA LYS A 33 1.56 -17.48 17.73
C LYS A 33 0.57 -17.79 16.60
N VAL A 34 -0.74 -17.83 16.87
CA VAL A 34 -1.77 -18.20 15.88
C VAL A 34 -3.00 -17.29 15.97
N PRO A 35 -3.85 -17.23 14.92
CA PRO A 35 -5.12 -16.50 14.96
C PRO A 35 -6.03 -16.95 16.10
N GLU A 36 -6.90 -16.05 16.58
CA GLU A 36 -7.72 -16.30 17.77
C GLU A 36 -8.63 -17.53 17.65
N HIS A 37 -9.19 -17.77 16.47
CA HIS A 37 -10.07 -18.92 16.21
C HIS A 37 -9.35 -20.28 16.25
N GLU A 38 -8.03 -20.31 16.08
CA GLU A 38 -7.23 -21.56 16.05
C GLU A 38 -6.68 -21.95 17.43
N ILE A 39 -6.81 -21.07 18.42
CA ILE A 39 -6.17 -21.26 19.73
C ILE A 39 -6.70 -22.53 20.39
N ASP A 40 -8.03 -22.67 20.46
CA ASP A 40 -8.66 -23.79 21.15
C ASP A 40 -8.40 -25.12 20.41
N ASP A 41 -8.40 -25.10 19.08
CA ASP A 41 -8.12 -26.29 18.26
C ASP A 41 -6.68 -26.79 18.45
N ILE A 42 -5.69 -25.90 18.43
CA ILE A 42 -4.29 -26.27 18.68
C ILE A 42 -4.08 -26.75 20.12
N VAL A 43 -4.69 -26.08 21.10
CA VAL A 43 -4.64 -26.50 22.51
C VAL A 43 -5.25 -27.89 22.68
N GLN A 44 -6.41 -28.13 22.10
CA GLN A 44 -7.10 -29.42 22.15
C GLN A 44 -6.27 -30.50 21.46
N ALA A 45 -5.81 -30.28 20.23
CA ALA A 45 -4.97 -31.22 19.50
C ALA A 45 -3.70 -31.58 20.28
N SER A 46 -3.07 -30.61 20.94
CA SER A 46 -1.88 -30.84 21.76
C SER A 46 -2.16 -31.72 22.97
N LEU A 47 -3.29 -31.51 23.66
CA LEU A 47 -3.69 -32.31 24.82
C LEU A 47 -4.14 -33.72 24.43
N VAL A 48 -4.81 -33.87 23.28
CA VAL A 48 -5.20 -35.18 22.72
C VAL A 48 -3.96 -36.00 22.37
N ASP A 49 -2.97 -35.41 21.70
CA ASP A 49 -1.70 -36.08 21.40
C ASP A 49 -0.94 -36.46 22.68
N ALA A 50 -0.93 -35.57 23.68
CA ALA A 50 -0.34 -35.85 24.99
C ALA A 50 -1.04 -37.03 25.69
N LEU A 51 -2.37 -37.12 25.57
CA LEU A 51 -3.16 -38.21 26.11
C LEU A 51 -2.93 -39.52 25.35
N ALA A 52 -2.73 -39.48 24.04
CA ALA A 52 -2.50 -40.66 23.21
C ALA A 52 -1.06 -41.22 23.32
N ALA A 53 -0.09 -40.41 23.75
CA ALA A 53 1.31 -40.82 23.83
C ALA A 53 1.53 -41.97 24.84
N ALA A 54 2.28 -42.98 24.41
CA ALA A 54 2.61 -44.16 25.22
C ALA A 54 3.56 -43.87 26.39
N ARG A 55 4.40 -42.84 26.27
CA ARG A 55 5.35 -42.41 27.30
C ARG A 55 5.12 -40.94 27.60
N VAL A 56 4.84 -40.63 28.86
CA VAL A 56 4.56 -39.28 29.35
C VAL A 56 5.41 -39.06 30.60
N PRO A 57 6.08 -37.89 30.75
CA PRO A 57 6.81 -37.59 31.97
C PRO A 57 5.89 -37.61 33.20
N GLU A 58 6.32 -38.27 34.27
CA GLU A 58 5.53 -38.38 35.52
C GLU A 58 5.59 -37.08 36.34
N GLU A 59 6.68 -36.31 36.20
CA GLU A 59 6.83 -35.05 36.91
C GLU A 59 6.04 -33.93 36.22
N ALA A 60 5.24 -33.18 37.00
CA ALA A 60 4.38 -32.12 36.48
C ALA A 60 5.14 -30.97 35.79
N SER A 61 6.39 -30.72 36.15
CA SER A 61 7.22 -29.68 35.53
C SER A 61 7.73 -30.12 34.14
N GLU A 62 8.18 -31.37 34.04
CA GLU A 62 8.62 -32.01 32.80
C GLU A 62 7.45 -32.22 31.84
N LEU A 63 6.29 -32.65 32.35
CA LEU A 63 5.06 -32.78 31.58
C LEU A 63 4.69 -31.45 30.91
N ARG A 64 4.71 -30.34 31.66
CA ARG A 64 4.39 -29.01 31.12
C ARG A 64 5.33 -28.62 29.98
N ARG A 65 6.63 -28.82 30.17
CA ARG A 65 7.64 -28.55 29.12
C ARG A 65 7.42 -29.43 27.90
N TRP A 66 7.08 -30.70 28.10
CA TRP A 66 6.84 -31.67 27.05
C TRP A 66 5.56 -31.36 26.24
N VAL A 67 4.44 -31.01 26.91
CA VAL A 67 3.19 -30.57 26.24
C VAL A 67 3.39 -29.28 25.45
N HIS A 68 4.19 -28.33 25.97
CA HIS A 68 4.57 -27.14 25.19
C HIS A 68 5.38 -27.51 23.94
N GLY A 69 6.19 -28.56 24.01
CA GLY A 69 6.87 -29.14 22.84
C GLY A 69 5.88 -29.63 21.80
N ILE A 70 4.86 -30.41 22.19
CA ILE A 70 3.79 -30.88 21.29
C ILE A 70 3.09 -29.69 20.63
N ALA A 71 2.71 -28.68 21.41
CA ALA A 71 2.03 -27.50 20.88
C ALA A 71 2.86 -26.71 19.87
N ARG A 72 4.19 -26.63 20.01
CA ARG A 72 5.05 -26.03 18.98
C ARG A 72 4.95 -26.76 17.65
N HIS A 73 4.96 -28.09 17.67
CA HIS A 73 4.80 -28.89 16.46
C HIS A 73 3.42 -28.66 15.83
N LYS A 74 2.34 -28.62 16.63
CA LYS A 74 1.00 -28.29 16.12
C LYS A 74 0.92 -26.91 15.49
N ILE A 75 1.57 -25.90 16.06
CA ILE A 75 1.64 -24.56 15.48
C ILE A 75 2.42 -24.58 14.16
N ALA A 76 3.57 -25.27 14.10
CA ALA A 76 4.34 -25.40 12.87
C ALA A 76 3.53 -26.12 11.78
N ASP A 77 2.84 -27.20 12.14
CA ASP A 77 2.00 -27.97 11.21
C ASP A 77 0.80 -27.15 10.73
N TYR A 78 0.17 -26.35 11.60
CA TYR A 78 -0.87 -25.39 11.21
C TYR A 78 -0.38 -24.45 10.10
N PHE A 79 0.79 -23.83 10.27
CA PHE A 79 1.34 -22.93 9.25
C PHE A 79 1.79 -23.66 7.98
N ARG A 80 2.33 -24.89 8.11
CA ARG A 80 2.68 -25.72 6.94
C ARG A 80 1.46 -26.11 6.13
N LEU A 81 0.36 -26.49 6.80
CA LEU A 81 -0.91 -26.84 6.14
C LEU A 81 -1.50 -25.62 5.46
N ARG A 82 -1.60 -24.50 6.19
CA ARG A 82 -2.12 -23.25 5.65
C ARG A 82 -1.31 -22.74 4.46
N ALA A 83 0.01 -22.88 4.49
CA ALA A 83 0.87 -22.53 3.35
C ALA A 83 0.62 -23.41 2.11
N ARG A 84 0.17 -24.65 2.28
CA ARG A 84 -0.23 -25.53 1.17
C ARG A 84 -1.62 -25.20 0.64
N GLU A 85 -2.57 -24.94 1.53
CA GLU A 85 -3.95 -24.56 1.18
C GLU A 85 -4.04 -23.18 0.52
N HIS A 86 -3.14 -22.27 0.90
CA HIS A 86 -3.02 -20.93 0.31
C HIS A 86 -1.91 -20.86 -0.74
N ALA A 87 -1.35 -21.99 -1.19
CA ALA A 87 -0.60 -22.00 -2.44
C ALA A 87 -1.61 -21.63 -3.52
N PRO A 88 -1.49 -20.46 -4.16
CA PRO A 88 -2.56 -19.94 -5.00
C PRO A 88 -2.65 -20.82 -6.25
N ASP A 89 -3.68 -21.65 -6.31
CA ASP A 89 -4.28 -22.03 -7.59
C ASP A 89 -4.75 -20.70 -8.18
N GLY A 90 -3.98 -20.17 -9.13
CA GLY A 90 -4.01 -18.76 -9.48
C GLY A 90 -5.36 -18.25 -9.98
N GLU A 91 -6.21 -17.75 -9.09
CA GLU A 91 -7.18 -16.70 -9.41
C GLU A 91 -7.68 -16.04 -8.11
N GLY A 92 -7.49 -14.73 -8.02
CA GLY A 92 -7.45 -13.98 -6.77
C GLY A 92 -8.81 -13.73 -6.10
N VAL A 93 -8.78 -13.76 -4.77
CA VAL A 93 -9.64 -12.94 -3.91
C VAL A 93 -8.78 -12.43 -2.77
N ASP A 94 -8.41 -11.14 -2.83
CA ASP A 94 -7.71 -10.41 -1.77
C ASP A 94 -8.63 -10.29 -0.54
N VAL A 95 -8.46 -11.17 0.44
CA VAL A 95 -8.99 -10.95 1.79
C VAL A 95 -7.85 -10.39 2.65
N PRO A 96 -7.99 -9.18 3.24
CA PRO A 96 -6.90 -8.53 3.95
C PRO A 96 -6.71 -9.14 5.34
N ALA A 97 -6.00 -10.27 5.40
CA ALA A 97 -5.55 -10.92 6.63
C ALA A 97 -4.03 -10.81 6.83
N ASP A 98 -3.38 -9.83 6.19
CA ASP A 98 -2.00 -10.01 5.71
C ASP A 98 -0.90 -9.14 6.34
N SER A 99 -1.19 -8.33 7.35
CA SER A 99 -0.18 -7.41 7.90
C SER A 99 0.95 -8.08 8.70
N ALA A 100 0.74 -9.29 9.25
CA ALA A 100 1.76 -10.00 10.02
C ALA A 100 2.65 -10.92 9.17
N ALA A 101 2.09 -11.61 8.17
CA ALA A 101 2.86 -12.56 7.34
C ALA A 101 3.84 -11.85 6.40
N HIS A 102 3.44 -10.69 5.87
CA HIS A 102 4.33 -9.84 5.07
C HIS A 102 5.52 -9.35 5.90
N SER A 103 5.30 -8.96 7.16
CA SER A 103 6.40 -8.49 8.02
C SER A 103 7.47 -9.55 8.30
N ALA A 104 7.09 -10.82 8.49
CA ALA A 104 8.05 -11.88 8.78
C ALA A 104 8.92 -12.21 7.56
N ARG A 105 8.30 -12.29 6.37
CA ARG A 105 9.03 -12.51 5.11
C ARG A 105 9.95 -11.34 4.78
N ASP A 106 9.51 -10.12 5.02
CA ASP A 106 10.33 -8.92 4.79
C ASP A 106 11.50 -8.83 5.77
N LEU A 107 11.31 -9.21 7.04
CA LEU A 107 12.39 -9.31 8.02
C LEU A 107 13.41 -10.40 7.65
N LEU A 108 12.95 -11.54 7.14
CA LEU A 108 13.83 -12.61 6.68
C LEU A 108 14.64 -12.17 5.45
N ARG A 109 13.97 -11.59 4.44
CA ARG A 109 14.63 -11.05 3.24
C ARG A 109 15.65 -9.97 3.61
N TRP A 110 15.31 -9.11 4.57
CA TRP A 110 16.24 -8.12 5.11
C TRP A 110 17.45 -8.80 5.77
N ALA A 111 17.22 -9.80 6.64
CA ALA A 111 18.29 -10.50 7.36
C ALA A 111 19.24 -11.22 6.39
N GLU A 112 18.71 -11.89 5.37
CA GLU A 112 19.48 -12.50 4.28
C GLU A 112 20.33 -11.47 3.53
N GLY A 113 19.75 -10.31 3.20
CA GLY A 113 20.47 -9.21 2.55
C GLY A 113 21.51 -8.51 3.42
N GLN A 114 21.55 -8.75 4.74
CA GLN A 114 22.58 -8.23 5.64
C GLN A 114 23.73 -9.21 5.88
N LEU A 115 23.66 -10.43 5.37
CA LEU A 115 24.74 -11.41 5.52
C LEU A 115 25.99 -10.97 4.74
N PRO A 116 27.21 -11.29 5.24
CA PRO A 116 28.43 -11.06 4.47
C PRO A 116 28.41 -11.87 3.15
N GLU A 117 29.16 -11.44 2.15
CA GLU A 117 29.29 -12.17 0.88
C GLU A 117 30.44 -13.21 0.92
N GLY A 118 30.45 -14.14 -0.03
CA GLY A 118 31.49 -15.17 -0.17
C GLY A 118 31.36 -16.33 0.83
N GLU A 119 32.48 -17.00 1.13
CA GLU A 119 32.50 -18.18 2.03
C GLU A 119 31.97 -17.86 3.43
N GLN A 120 32.23 -16.65 3.93
CA GLN A 120 31.71 -16.18 5.21
C GLN A 120 30.18 -16.03 5.17
N GLY A 121 29.62 -15.68 4.01
CA GLY A 121 28.19 -15.57 3.76
C GLY A 121 27.48 -16.90 3.85
N GLU A 122 28.04 -17.94 3.23
CA GLU A 122 27.46 -19.29 3.30
C GLU A 122 27.42 -19.80 4.75
N GLN A 123 28.52 -19.61 5.50
CA GLN A 123 28.56 -19.98 6.92
C GLN A 123 27.57 -19.14 7.76
N ALA A 124 27.38 -17.86 7.43
CA ALA A 124 26.41 -17.00 8.10
C ALA A 124 24.97 -17.40 7.76
N GLN A 125 24.69 -17.83 6.53
CA GLN A 125 23.38 -18.33 6.10
C GLN A 125 23.02 -19.63 6.81
N ARG A 126 23.97 -20.58 6.94
CA ARG A 126 23.79 -21.79 7.77
C ARG A 126 23.52 -21.43 9.24
N THR A 127 24.19 -20.39 9.76
CA THR A 127 23.96 -19.92 11.14
C THR A 127 22.60 -19.23 11.29
N LEU A 128 22.12 -18.55 10.25
CA LEU A 128 20.78 -17.95 10.21
C LEU A 128 19.70 -19.03 10.25
N ASP A 129 19.84 -20.12 9.48
CA ASP A 129 18.93 -21.27 9.53
C ASP A 129 18.83 -21.86 10.94
N VAL A 130 19.97 -22.04 11.61
CA VAL A 130 20.02 -22.47 13.01
C VAL A 130 19.26 -21.51 13.93
N MET A 131 19.37 -20.20 13.72
CA MET A 131 18.61 -19.19 14.50
C MET A 131 17.11 -19.27 14.24
N LEU A 132 16.67 -19.59 13.01
CA LEU A 132 15.26 -19.76 12.68
C LEU A 132 14.68 -20.99 13.39
N ARG A 133 15.40 -22.12 13.34
CA ARG A 133 15.04 -23.35 14.07
C ARG A 133 15.02 -23.14 15.59
N GLU A 134 15.98 -22.39 16.12
CA GLU A 134 15.97 -21.98 17.54
C GLU A 134 14.74 -21.12 17.86
N GLY A 135 14.32 -20.23 16.95
CA GLY A 135 13.10 -19.44 17.06
C GLY A 135 11.81 -20.26 17.02
N ASP A 136 11.80 -21.35 16.25
CA ASP A 136 10.75 -22.38 16.25
C ASP A 136 10.75 -23.22 17.53
N GLY A 137 11.78 -23.03 18.36
CA GLY A 137 11.90 -23.57 19.70
C GLY A 137 12.73 -24.84 19.79
N GLU A 138 13.45 -25.20 18.74
CA GLU A 138 14.46 -26.24 18.84
C GLU A 138 15.62 -25.80 19.76
N LYS A 139 16.19 -26.75 20.49
CA LYS A 139 17.32 -26.48 21.38
C LYS A 139 18.61 -26.50 20.58
N LEU A 140 19.48 -25.50 20.79
CA LEU A 140 20.77 -25.41 20.09
C LEU A 140 21.65 -26.64 20.31
N GLU A 141 21.53 -27.34 21.44
CA GLU A 141 22.28 -28.57 21.71
C GLU A 141 21.90 -29.70 20.75
N TRP A 142 20.61 -29.83 20.42
CA TRP A 142 20.14 -30.82 19.46
C TRP A 142 20.58 -30.46 18.04
N ILE A 143 20.42 -29.18 17.64
CA ILE A 143 20.87 -28.73 16.32
C ILE A 143 22.40 -28.92 16.16
N ALA A 144 23.15 -28.69 17.23
CA ALA A 144 24.60 -28.92 17.27
C ALA A 144 24.95 -30.41 17.09
N GLU A 145 24.25 -31.30 17.80
CA GLU A 145 24.41 -32.76 17.66
C GLU A 145 24.08 -33.24 16.23
N GLU A 146 22.99 -32.76 15.64
CA GLU A 146 22.57 -33.10 14.27
C GLU A 146 23.58 -32.64 13.21
N GLN A 147 24.20 -31.47 13.40
CA GLN A 147 25.19 -30.93 12.46
C GLN A 147 26.63 -31.40 12.75
N GLU A 148 26.82 -32.28 13.74
CA GLU A 148 28.14 -32.72 14.21
C GLU A 148 29.07 -31.54 14.60
N VAL A 149 28.49 -30.50 15.22
CA VAL A 149 29.22 -29.30 15.69
C VAL A 149 29.17 -29.21 17.21
N GLU A 150 30.26 -28.75 17.82
CA GLU A 150 30.29 -28.43 19.26
C GLU A 150 29.27 -27.34 19.63
N ALA A 151 28.36 -27.65 20.57
CA ALA A 151 27.31 -26.72 21.00
C ALA A 151 27.84 -25.33 21.46
N PRO A 152 28.98 -25.21 22.18
CA PRO A 152 29.56 -23.91 22.51
C PRO A 152 29.96 -23.08 21.28
N ALA A 153 30.50 -23.73 20.24
CA ALA A 153 30.89 -23.06 19.01
C ALA A 153 29.67 -22.52 18.25
N LEU A 154 28.57 -23.28 18.23
CA LEU A 154 27.31 -22.86 17.62
C LEU A 154 26.73 -21.63 18.33
N ARG A 155 26.69 -21.64 19.66
CA ARG A 155 26.24 -20.48 20.47
C ARG A 155 27.07 -19.23 20.17
N GLN A 156 28.39 -19.36 20.04
CA GLN A 156 29.27 -18.24 19.68
C GLN A 156 29.00 -17.71 18.27
N ARG A 157 28.72 -18.58 17.29
CA ARG A 157 28.34 -18.18 15.92
C ARG A 157 27.02 -17.40 15.93
N VAL A 158 25.99 -17.93 16.60
CA VAL A 158 24.70 -17.26 16.76
C VAL A 158 24.84 -15.90 17.45
N ALA A 159 25.63 -15.83 18.54
CA ALA A 159 25.87 -14.58 19.26
C ALA A 159 26.55 -13.51 18.38
N ARG A 160 27.53 -13.92 17.56
CA ARG A 160 28.19 -13.03 16.60
C ARG A 160 27.22 -12.52 15.54
N LEU A 161 26.39 -13.41 14.97
CA LEU A 161 25.41 -13.01 13.95
C LEU A 161 24.33 -12.07 14.52
N ARG A 162 23.81 -12.36 15.73
CA ARG A 162 22.88 -11.45 16.44
C ARG A 162 23.49 -10.08 16.70
N ARG A 163 24.80 -10.00 16.97
CA ARG A 163 25.50 -8.71 17.13
C ARG A 163 25.56 -7.96 15.81
N LEU A 164 25.91 -8.63 14.71
CA LEU A 164 25.94 -8.04 13.37
C LEU A 164 24.58 -7.45 12.97
N PHE A 165 23.48 -8.18 13.17
CA PHE A 165 22.14 -7.66 12.86
C PHE A 165 21.76 -6.45 13.72
N ARG A 166 22.10 -6.44 15.02
CA ARG A 166 21.86 -5.28 15.88
C ARG A 166 22.64 -4.04 15.42
N GLU A 167 23.89 -4.23 15.02
CA GLU A 167 24.72 -3.13 14.50
C GLU A 167 24.14 -2.56 13.20
N ARG A 168 23.72 -3.40 12.25
CA ARG A 168 23.08 -2.98 10.99
C ARG A 168 21.73 -2.30 11.22
N TRP A 169 20.90 -2.84 12.11
CA TRP A 169 19.63 -2.23 12.48
C TRP A 169 19.81 -0.85 13.12
N ALA A 170 20.79 -0.70 14.03
CA ALA A 170 21.11 0.58 14.65
C ALA A 170 21.57 1.62 13.62
N GLN A 171 22.35 1.22 12.61
CA GLN A 171 22.76 2.12 11.51
C GLN A 171 21.55 2.61 10.70
N GLN A 172 20.59 1.74 10.38
CA GLN A 172 19.38 2.12 9.65
C GLN A 172 18.51 3.08 10.47
N LEU A 173 18.34 2.83 11.77
CA LEU A 173 17.63 3.74 12.66
C LEU A 173 18.32 5.10 12.78
N ALA A 174 19.65 5.13 12.87
CA ALA A 174 20.42 6.37 12.91
C ALA A 174 20.25 7.18 11.60
N ALA A 175 20.24 6.52 10.45
CA ALA A 175 20.01 7.17 9.16
C ALA A 175 18.60 7.79 9.07
N VAL A 176 17.56 7.06 9.48
CA VAL A 176 16.18 7.59 9.53
C VAL A 176 16.09 8.78 10.49
N ALA A 177 16.70 8.69 11.67
CA ALA A 177 16.73 9.79 12.62
C ALA A 177 17.45 11.03 12.06
N ALA A 178 18.56 10.85 11.34
CA ALA A 178 19.27 11.94 10.69
C ALA A 178 18.40 12.64 9.61
N VAL A 179 17.69 11.87 8.78
CA VAL A 179 16.76 12.43 7.79
C VAL A 179 15.63 13.21 8.46
N LEU A 180 15.05 12.68 9.54
CA LEU A 180 14.01 13.38 10.29
C LEU A 180 14.53 14.70 10.91
N LEU A 181 15.76 14.71 11.43
CA LEU A 181 16.38 15.93 11.93
C LEU A 181 16.61 16.97 10.82
N LEU A 182 17.01 16.54 9.62
CA LEU A 182 17.17 17.43 8.47
C LEU A 182 15.83 18.02 8.01
N VAL A 183 14.76 17.21 7.97
CA VAL A 183 13.40 17.68 7.66
C VAL A 183 12.91 18.65 8.73
N LEU A 184 13.16 18.38 10.00
CA LEU A 184 12.79 19.29 11.08
C LEU A 184 13.55 20.61 10.97
N ALA A 185 14.86 20.56 10.69
CA ALA A 185 15.69 21.74 10.50
C ALA A 185 15.22 22.57 9.30
N SER A 186 14.85 21.93 8.18
CA SER A 186 14.33 22.64 7.00
C SER A 186 12.98 23.30 7.29
N ILE A 187 12.08 22.64 8.01
CA ILE A 187 10.81 23.23 8.47
C ILE A 187 11.07 24.43 9.38
N LEU A 188 12.03 24.33 10.31
CA LEU A 188 12.38 25.43 11.21
C LEU A 188 13.01 26.61 10.47
N LEU A 189 13.85 26.35 9.46
CA LEU A 189 14.42 27.39 8.60
C LEU A 189 13.34 28.06 7.74
N TRP A 190 12.43 27.27 7.16
CA TRP A 190 11.32 27.82 6.39
C TRP A 190 10.40 28.69 7.24
N ARG A 191 10.09 28.24 8.47
CA ARG A 191 9.32 29.04 9.44
C ARG A 191 10.02 30.32 9.89
N ARG A 192 11.35 30.39 9.84
CA ARG A 192 12.11 31.62 10.17
C ARG A 192 12.22 32.59 8.99
N GLY A 193 12.17 32.09 7.76
CA GLY A 193 12.30 32.88 6.53
C GLY A 193 10.96 33.35 5.92
N VAL A 194 9.83 32.82 6.40
CA VAL A 194 8.53 33.44 6.15
C VAL A 194 8.45 34.67 7.05
N ASP A 195 8.81 35.84 6.49
CA ASP A 195 8.39 37.10 7.08
C ASP A 195 6.88 36.98 7.34
N PRO A 196 6.41 37.23 8.58
CA PRO A 196 5.00 37.14 8.88
C PRO A 196 4.29 38.07 7.89
N GLU A 197 3.50 37.46 6.99
CA GLU A 197 2.67 38.19 6.05
C GLU A 197 2.05 39.36 6.80
N THR A 198 2.25 40.55 6.26
CA THR A 198 1.60 41.78 6.70
C THR A 198 0.16 41.45 7.06
N PRO A 199 -0.31 41.86 8.25
CA PRO A 199 -1.60 41.44 8.78
C PRO A 199 -2.64 41.61 7.69
N ILE A 200 -3.30 40.50 7.34
CA ILE A 200 -4.41 40.47 6.39
C ILE A 200 -5.39 41.55 6.85
N VAL A 201 -5.32 42.73 6.22
CA VAL A 201 -6.34 43.75 6.34
C VAL A 201 -7.57 43.04 5.83
N ARG A 202 -8.50 42.77 6.74
CA ARG A 202 -9.81 42.20 6.42
C ARG A 202 -10.39 43.08 5.34
N GLU A 203 -10.30 42.64 4.08
CA GLU A 203 -10.85 43.35 2.94
C GLU A 203 -12.34 43.48 3.23
N VAL A 204 -12.73 44.70 3.63
CA VAL A 204 -14.12 45.12 3.58
C VAL A 204 -14.56 44.81 2.16
N PRO A 205 -15.64 44.03 1.94
CA PRO A 205 -16.07 43.66 0.58
C PRO A 205 -16.16 44.94 -0.25
N SER A 206 -15.17 45.08 -1.14
CA SER A 206 -15.02 46.27 -1.96
C SER A 206 -16.27 46.35 -2.80
N ALA A 207 -16.97 47.48 -2.73
CA ALA A 207 -18.18 47.72 -3.50
C ALA A 207 -17.91 47.32 -4.96
N GLU A 208 -18.81 46.52 -5.54
CA GLU A 208 -18.65 46.06 -6.92
C GLU A 208 -18.31 47.26 -7.82
N PRO A 209 -17.25 47.17 -8.65
CA PRO A 209 -16.80 48.30 -9.45
C PRO A 209 -17.94 48.78 -10.34
N SER A 210 -18.10 50.10 -10.43
CA SER A 210 -19.15 50.68 -11.26
C SER A 210 -18.98 50.20 -12.71
N PRO A 211 -20.07 50.09 -13.50
CA PRO A 211 -19.97 49.71 -14.92
C PRO A 211 -18.99 50.57 -15.71
N LEU A 212 -18.84 51.85 -15.34
CA LEU A 212 -17.88 52.78 -15.95
C LEU A 212 -16.42 52.43 -15.59
N ASP A 213 -16.15 52.06 -14.34
CA ASP A 213 -14.80 51.66 -13.93
C ASP A 213 -14.40 50.35 -14.61
N ARG A 214 -15.35 49.41 -14.74
CA ARG A 214 -15.14 48.20 -15.53
C ARG A 214 -14.86 48.50 -17.00
N ALA A 215 -15.58 49.46 -17.60
CA ALA A 215 -15.34 49.86 -18.99
C ALA A 215 -13.97 50.53 -19.19
N ARG A 216 -13.48 51.30 -18.21
CA ARG A 216 -12.13 51.89 -18.22
C ARG A 216 -11.05 50.82 -18.13
N GLU A 217 -11.25 49.84 -17.27
CA GLU A 217 -10.32 48.73 -17.10
C GLU A 217 -10.25 47.84 -18.36
N LEU A 218 -11.39 47.54 -18.99
CA LEU A 218 -11.41 46.82 -20.26
C LEU A 218 -10.68 47.59 -21.36
N ARG A 219 -10.85 48.91 -21.45
CA ARG A 219 -10.06 49.74 -22.40
C ARG A 219 -8.56 49.67 -22.12
N ARG A 220 -8.15 49.69 -20.85
CA ARG A 220 -6.73 49.56 -20.46
C ARG A 220 -6.15 48.22 -20.94
N VAL A 221 -6.87 47.12 -20.70
CA VAL A 221 -6.47 45.78 -21.16
C VAL A 221 -6.41 45.72 -22.68
N ALA A 222 -7.43 46.24 -23.37
CA ALA A 222 -7.45 46.23 -24.83
C ALA A 222 -6.30 47.02 -25.45
N PHE A 223 -5.89 48.15 -24.86
CA PHE A 223 -4.73 48.90 -25.35
C PHE A 223 -3.42 48.11 -25.20
N GLU A 224 -3.26 47.31 -24.15
CA GLU A 224 -2.12 46.40 -24.02
C GLU A 224 -2.15 45.29 -25.07
N ASP A 225 -3.33 44.75 -25.39
CA ASP A 225 -3.51 43.75 -26.46
C ASP A 225 -3.20 44.35 -27.86
N CYS A 226 -3.64 45.58 -28.11
CA CYS A 226 -3.31 46.32 -29.33
C CYS A 226 -1.80 46.57 -29.44
N LYS A 227 -1.13 47.01 -28.37
CA LYS A 227 0.35 47.18 -28.37
C LYS A 227 1.09 45.86 -28.62
N ALA A 228 0.56 44.76 -28.11
CA ALA A 228 1.10 43.42 -28.32
C ALA A 228 0.77 42.83 -29.70
N LYS A 229 0.15 43.61 -30.61
CA LYS A 229 -0.31 43.20 -31.95
C LYS A 229 -1.30 42.03 -31.95
N ARG A 230 -2.04 41.84 -30.86
CA ARG A 230 -3.13 40.86 -30.77
C ARG A 230 -4.43 41.52 -31.22
N TRP A 231 -4.50 41.82 -32.52
CA TRP A 231 -5.52 42.71 -33.09
C TRP A 231 -6.96 42.22 -32.89
N GLU A 232 -7.22 40.92 -33.07
CA GLU A 232 -8.55 40.33 -32.86
C GLU A 232 -9.04 40.50 -31.42
N LEU A 233 -8.18 40.15 -30.45
CA LEU A 233 -8.49 40.27 -29.03
C LEU A 233 -8.67 41.74 -28.61
N CYS A 234 -7.82 42.64 -29.12
CA CYS A 234 -7.97 44.07 -28.85
C CYS A 234 -9.36 44.58 -29.29
N LEU A 235 -9.81 44.23 -30.49
CA LEU A 235 -11.12 44.66 -30.99
C LEU A 235 -12.27 44.05 -30.16
N GLU A 236 -12.18 42.77 -29.79
CA GLU A 236 -13.17 42.11 -28.96
C GLU A 236 -13.32 42.80 -27.59
N VAL A 237 -12.20 43.08 -26.91
CA VAL A 237 -12.22 43.73 -25.59
C VAL A 237 -12.69 45.19 -25.68
N LEU A 238 -12.34 45.91 -26.75
CA LEU A 238 -12.90 47.26 -27.01
C LEU A 238 -14.41 47.22 -27.25
N ASP A 239 -14.95 46.18 -27.89
CA ASP A 239 -16.39 46.01 -28.08
C ASP A 239 -17.12 45.71 -26.76
N GLN A 240 -16.52 44.90 -25.89
CA GLN A 240 -17.04 44.70 -24.53
C GLN A 240 -17.03 46.01 -23.73
N ALA A 241 -15.96 46.80 -23.83
CA ALA A 241 -15.89 48.10 -23.18
C ALA A 241 -16.94 49.08 -23.72
N ARG A 242 -17.17 49.08 -25.04
CA ARG A 242 -18.21 49.88 -25.70
C ARG A 242 -19.62 49.51 -25.24
N ALA A 243 -19.89 48.22 -25.00
CA ALA A 243 -21.18 47.77 -24.49
C ALA A 243 -21.50 48.36 -23.11
N LEU A 244 -20.48 48.59 -22.28
CA LEU A 244 -20.62 49.19 -20.95
C LEU A 244 -20.57 50.73 -20.97
N ASP A 245 -19.81 51.34 -21.87
CA ASP A 245 -19.70 52.80 -22.03
C ASP A 245 -19.58 53.22 -23.51
N PRO A 246 -20.72 53.41 -24.20
CA PRO A 246 -20.74 53.84 -25.59
C PRO A 246 -20.23 55.28 -25.81
N VAL A 247 -20.22 56.11 -24.78
CA VAL A 247 -19.72 57.50 -24.86
C VAL A 247 -18.19 57.47 -24.83
N GLY A 248 -17.60 56.66 -23.94
CA GLY A 248 -16.17 56.45 -23.85
C GLY A 248 -15.56 55.83 -25.12
N ASP A 249 -16.31 55.02 -25.86
CA ASP A 249 -15.85 54.47 -27.15
C ASP A 249 -15.62 55.58 -28.20
N ARG A 250 -16.26 56.75 -28.08
CA ARG A 250 -16.04 57.89 -28.99
C ARG A 250 -14.74 58.66 -28.70
N ALA A 251 -13.97 58.28 -27.68
CA ALA A 251 -12.68 58.89 -27.40
C ALA A 251 -11.72 58.68 -28.58
N VAL A 252 -10.96 59.73 -28.91
CA VAL A 252 -10.03 59.74 -30.07
C VAL A 252 -9.03 58.59 -30.01
N GLU A 253 -8.55 58.26 -28.81
CA GLU A 253 -7.61 57.16 -28.55
C GLU A 253 -8.20 55.78 -28.88
N VAL A 254 -9.48 55.56 -28.54
CA VAL A 254 -10.18 54.29 -28.77
C VAL A 254 -10.47 54.12 -30.26
N GLN A 255 -10.93 55.17 -30.94
CA GLN A 255 -11.17 55.13 -32.38
C GLN A 255 -9.86 54.91 -33.15
N GLY A 256 -8.77 55.58 -32.75
CA GLY A 256 -7.44 55.35 -33.31
C GLY A 256 -6.98 53.90 -33.20
N ALA A 257 -7.12 53.29 -32.01
CA ALA A 257 -6.77 51.89 -31.80
C ALA A 257 -7.63 50.92 -32.64
N ARG A 258 -8.93 51.21 -32.80
CA ARG A 258 -9.84 50.41 -33.65
C ARG A 258 -9.44 50.49 -35.12
N GLU A 259 -9.16 51.68 -35.62
CA GLU A 259 -8.74 51.88 -37.01
C GLU A 259 -7.38 51.21 -37.30
N GLU A 260 -6.44 51.27 -36.37
CA GLU A 260 -5.14 50.62 -36.47
C GLU A 260 -5.28 49.10 -36.51
N ALA A 261 -5.98 48.51 -35.54
CA ALA A 261 -6.21 47.06 -35.47
C ALA A 261 -6.95 46.55 -36.72
N ALA A 262 -7.98 47.26 -37.18
CA ALA A 262 -8.72 46.91 -38.40
C ALA A 262 -7.83 46.96 -39.65
N ARG A 263 -6.94 47.96 -39.74
CA ARG A 263 -5.98 48.08 -40.84
C ARG A 263 -4.96 46.94 -40.82
N ALA A 264 -4.45 46.58 -39.64
CA ALA A 264 -3.49 45.49 -39.48
C ALA A 264 -4.08 44.14 -39.91
N LEU A 265 -5.31 43.83 -39.47
CA LEU A 265 -6.01 42.60 -39.89
C LEU A 265 -6.24 42.53 -41.40
N LYS A 266 -6.53 43.68 -42.04
CA LYS A 266 -6.68 43.74 -43.50
C LYS A 266 -5.37 43.45 -44.24
N LEU A 267 -4.22 43.83 -43.67
CA LEU A 267 -2.91 43.57 -44.26
C LEU A 267 -2.43 42.13 -44.02
N GLU A 268 -2.80 41.52 -42.89
CA GLU A 268 -2.42 40.15 -42.55
C GLU A 268 -3.20 39.08 -43.32
N THR A 269 -4.30 39.45 -43.99
CA THR A 269 -5.00 38.51 -44.86
C THR A 269 -4.18 38.37 -46.16
N PRO A 270 -3.41 37.27 -46.38
CA PRO A 270 -2.71 37.10 -47.63
C PRO A 270 -3.72 37.09 -48.78
N PRO A 271 -3.39 37.65 -49.96
CA PRO A 271 -4.27 37.55 -51.11
C PRO A 271 -4.57 36.08 -51.33
N ALA A 272 -5.87 35.73 -51.41
CA ALA A 272 -6.33 34.37 -51.60
C ALA A 272 -5.44 33.70 -52.65
N PRO A 273 -4.92 32.48 -52.39
CA PRO A 273 -4.06 31.80 -53.34
C PRO A 273 -4.82 31.75 -54.67
N THR A 274 -4.28 32.45 -55.68
CA THR A 274 -4.79 32.38 -57.04
C THR A 274 -4.80 30.90 -57.39
N LEU A 275 -5.99 30.33 -57.53
CA LEU A 275 -6.18 28.94 -57.94
C LEU A 275 -5.45 28.76 -59.28
N SER A 276 -4.20 28.32 -59.23
CA SER A 276 -3.51 27.78 -60.39
C SER A 276 -4.40 26.68 -60.96
N ALA A 277 -4.68 26.81 -62.26
CA ALA A 277 -5.56 25.96 -63.02
C ALA A 277 -5.35 24.47 -62.70
N PRO A 278 -6.42 23.67 -62.63
CA PRO A 278 -6.31 22.24 -62.39
C PRO A 278 -5.44 21.61 -63.50
N PRO A 279 -4.36 20.88 -63.18
CA PRO A 279 -3.68 20.08 -64.18
C PRO A 279 -4.61 18.94 -64.64
N ASP A 280 -4.60 18.77 -65.95
CA ASP A 280 -5.37 17.84 -66.74
C ASP A 280 -5.29 16.40 -66.20
N ARG A 281 -6.46 15.78 -66.01
CA ARG A 281 -6.61 14.38 -65.57
C ARG A 281 -6.28 13.46 -66.73
N SER A 282 -5.01 13.13 -66.92
CA SER A 282 -4.60 11.96 -67.68
C SER A 282 -4.53 10.72 -66.79
N ALA A 283 -5.16 9.66 -67.29
CA ALA A 283 -5.45 8.40 -66.63
C ALA A 283 -4.22 7.68 -66.06
N ILE A 284 -4.36 7.19 -64.82
CA ILE A 284 -3.54 6.09 -64.29
C ILE A 284 -4.49 4.93 -63.92
N PRO A 285 -4.27 3.70 -64.43
CA PRO A 285 -5.03 2.52 -64.02
C PRO A 285 -4.63 2.10 -62.60
N TYR A 286 -5.61 1.90 -61.72
CA TYR A 286 -5.39 1.29 -60.41
C TYR A 286 -5.25 -0.23 -60.56
N PRO A 287 -4.23 -0.88 -59.97
CA PRO A 287 -4.26 -2.31 -59.75
C PRO A 287 -5.15 -2.63 -58.54
N GLU A 288 -6.00 -3.65 -58.69
CA GLU A 288 -6.75 -4.29 -57.61
C GLU A 288 -5.77 -4.81 -56.56
N THR A 289 -5.80 -4.24 -55.36
CA THR A 289 -5.24 -4.87 -54.17
C THR A 289 -6.38 -5.20 -53.20
N ASP A 290 -6.73 -6.48 -53.26
CA ASP A 290 -7.37 -7.24 -52.21
C ASP A 290 -6.61 -7.03 -50.89
N SER A 291 -7.30 -6.49 -49.90
CA SER A 291 -6.79 -6.35 -48.54
C SER A 291 -7.95 -6.54 -47.60
N GLY A 292 -8.18 -7.82 -47.28
CA GLY A 292 -8.99 -8.25 -46.15
C GLY A 292 -8.46 -7.61 -44.87
N VAL A 293 -9.15 -6.57 -44.41
CA VAL A 293 -9.04 -6.07 -43.04
C VAL A 293 -10.12 -6.78 -42.22
N PRO A 294 -9.76 -7.61 -41.23
CA PRO A 294 -10.74 -8.22 -40.33
C PRO A 294 -11.38 -7.12 -39.47
N ARG A 295 -12.71 -7.07 -39.54
CA ARG A 295 -13.56 -6.18 -38.76
C ARG A 295 -13.38 -6.49 -37.26
N PRO A 296 -13.12 -5.50 -36.39
CA PRO A 296 -13.15 -5.75 -34.94
C PRO A 296 -14.58 -6.13 -34.53
N PRO A 297 -14.75 -7.11 -33.62
CA PRO A 297 -16.05 -7.52 -33.15
C PRO A 297 -16.75 -6.38 -32.41
N ARG A 298 -18.05 -6.20 -32.69
CA ARG A 298 -18.93 -5.30 -31.96
C ARG A 298 -18.87 -5.61 -30.46
N PRO A 299 -18.75 -4.61 -29.58
CA PRO A 299 -18.96 -4.84 -28.16
C PRO A 299 -20.39 -5.31 -27.94
N VAL A 300 -20.53 -6.53 -27.41
CA VAL A 300 -21.78 -7.08 -26.91
C VAL A 300 -22.21 -6.21 -25.74
N ARG A 301 -23.37 -5.55 -25.86
CA ARG A 301 -24.07 -4.94 -24.73
C ARG A 301 -24.38 -6.04 -23.73
N THR A 302 -23.67 -6.05 -22.60
CA THR A 302 -24.11 -6.76 -21.41
C THR A 302 -25.26 -5.99 -20.80
N ASP A 303 -26.46 -6.54 -20.94
CA ASP A 303 -27.63 -6.08 -20.21
C ASP A 303 -27.31 -6.14 -18.71
N THR A 304 -27.28 -4.97 -18.10
CA THR A 304 -27.10 -4.78 -16.66
C THR A 304 -28.31 -5.35 -15.96
N ALA A 305 -28.15 -6.48 -15.27
CA ALA A 305 -29.16 -7.02 -14.38
C ALA A 305 -29.44 -5.98 -13.27
N PRO A 306 -30.71 -5.75 -12.90
CA PRO A 306 -31.05 -4.84 -11.81
C PRO A 306 -30.50 -5.35 -10.47
N PRO A 307 -30.08 -4.45 -9.57
CA PRO A 307 -29.52 -4.84 -8.28
C PRO A 307 -30.54 -5.62 -7.44
N PRO A 308 -30.09 -6.63 -6.67
CA PRO A 308 -30.97 -7.40 -5.79
C PRO A 308 -31.59 -6.50 -4.72
N LYS A 309 -32.90 -6.65 -4.51
CA LYS A 309 -33.65 -6.01 -3.43
C LYS A 309 -32.98 -6.33 -2.09
N ALA A 310 -32.64 -5.29 -1.34
CA ALA A 310 -32.17 -5.42 0.03
C ALA A 310 -33.21 -6.16 0.89
N PRO A 311 -32.79 -7.11 1.74
CA PRO A 311 -33.69 -7.77 2.68
C PRO A 311 -34.19 -6.78 3.74
N SER A 312 -35.50 -6.68 3.88
CA SER A 312 -36.16 -5.94 4.95
C SER A 312 -35.82 -6.56 6.31
N MET A 313 -35.17 -5.79 7.16
CA MET A 313 -34.97 -6.13 8.57
C MET A 313 -36.32 -6.13 9.30
N PRO A 314 -36.66 -7.18 10.08
CA PRO A 314 -37.80 -7.13 10.99
C PRO A 314 -37.53 -6.13 12.12
N GLY A 315 -38.52 -5.30 12.40
CA GLY A 315 -38.47 -4.30 13.47
C GLY A 315 -38.39 -4.94 14.87
N PRO A 316 -37.93 -4.18 15.88
CA PRO A 316 -37.80 -4.67 17.24
C PRO A 316 -39.19 -4.75 17.92
N ASP A 317 -39.75 -5.95 17.97
CA ASP A 317 -40.87 -6.25 18.86
C ASP A 317 -40.40 -6.28 20.32
N SER A 318 -40.84 -5.25 21.05
CA SER A 318 -41.56 -5.38 22.31
C SER A 318 -41.02 -6.39 23.34
N LEU A 319 -40.08 -5.94 24.17
CA LEU A 319 -39.83 -6.54 25.48
C LEU A 319 -41.06 -6.32 26.38
N GLY A 320 -41.88 -7.36 26.50
CA GLY A 320 -42.95 -7.45 27.47
C GLY A 320 -42.41 -7.66 28.88
N SER A 321 -42.91 -6.84 29.81
CA SER A 321 -42.81 -7.04 31.25
C SER A 321 -43.44 -8.35 31.68
N LYS A 322 -42.75 -9.09 32.54
CA LYS A 322 -43.31 -9.86 33.66
C LYS A 322 -42.23 -10.08 34.71
#